data_AF-A4CH82-F1
#
_entry.id   AF-A4CH82-F1
#
_cell.length_a   1.000
_cell.length_b   1.000
_cell.length_c   1.000
_cell.angle_alpha   90.00
_cell.angle_beta   90.00
_cell.angle_gamma   90.00
#
_symmetry.space_group_name_H-M   'P 1'
#
loop_
_entity.id
_entity.type
_entity.pdbx_description
1 polymer ?
#
loop_
_entity_poly.entity_id
_entity_poly.type
_entity_poly.pdbx_seq_one_letter_code
_entity_poly.pdbx_strand_id
1 'polypeptide(L)'
;MRSIQAWKMPSTKSDHLNDVWLLENPRKTKFSIQEIYQFRSMKVEDLIEKSIKSYLDFQSYNQPTDLAKAIQSSGLTVSDEIKELFPKLAPLMSRRHHIVHQADRNNKVGSGHHKYKSLNLREVKDWISTIDSFAELLIIEIHNG
;
A
#
# COMPACT_ATOMS: atom_id res chain seq x y z
N MET A 1 -2.10 5.00 -3.06
CA MET A 1 -2.05 3.53 -3.23
C MET A 1 -3.42 2.87 -3.17
N ARG A 2 -4.13 2.80 -2.03
CA ARG A 2 -5.44 2.11 -1.95
C ARG A 2 -6.42 2.51 -3.05
N SER A 3 -6.56 3.81 -3.33
CA SER A 3 -7.47 4.28 -4.39
C SER A 3 -7.08 3.78 -5.79
N ILE A 4 -5.78 3.69 -6.08
CA ILE A 4 -5.28 3.17 -7.36
C ILE A 4 -5.57 1.67 -7.44
N GLN A 5 -5.28 0.92 -6.38
CA GLN A 5 -5.60 -0.51 -6.31
C GLN A 5 -7.11 -0.77 -6.45
N ALA A 6 -7.94 -0.02 -5.72
CA ALA A 6 -9.39 -0.16 -5.77
C ALA A 6 -9.96 0.11 -7.17
N TRP A 7 -9.30 0.98 -7.94
CA TRP A 7 -9.67 1.28 -9.33
C TRP A 7 -9.15 0.24 -10.32
N LYS A 8 -7.85 -0.10 -10.27
CA LYS A 8 -7.22 -0.95 -11.29
C LYS A 8 -7.40 -2.45 -11.02
N MET A 9 -7.28 -2.92 -9.77
CA MET A 9 -7.34 -4.36 -9.42
C MET A 9 -8.56 -5.11 -9.99
N PRO A 10 -9.80 -4.56 -9.97
CA PRO A 10 -10.96 -5.25 -10.55
C PRO A 10 -10.81 -5.61 -12.04
N SER A 11 -9.99 -4.84 -12.77
CA SER A 11 -9.70 -5.04 -14.20
C SER A 11 -8.40 -5.79 -14.49
N THR A 12 -7.70 -6.28 -13.47
CA THR A 12 -6.43 -7.00 -13.65
C THR A 12 -6.62 -8.48 -13.98
N LYS A 13 -5.53 -9.16 -14.34
CA LYS A 13 -5.53 -10.62 -14.53
C LYS A 13 -5.86 -11.32 -13.20
N SER A 14 -6.59 -12.44 -13.29
CA SER A 14 -7.04 -13.23 -12.12
C SER A 14 -5.92 -13.56 -11.14
N ASP A 15 -4.70 -13.77 -11.63
CA ASP A 15 -3.55 -14.19 -10.81
C ASP A 15 -3.15 -13.14 -9.75
N HIS A 16 -3.52 -11.87 -9.95
CA HIS A 16 -3.27 -10.80 -8.98
C HIS A 16 -4.31 -10.74 -7.85
N LEU A 17 -5.38 -11.54 -7.94
CA LEU A 17 -6.48 -11.56 -6.97
C LEU A 17 -6.43 -12.76 -6.02
N ASN A 18 -5.39 -13.61 -6.11
CA ASN A 18 -5.27 -14.84 -5.31
C ASN A 18 -5.34 -14.63 -3.79
N ASP A 19 -4.88 -13.48 -3.31
CA ASP A 19 -4.87 -13.12 -1.89
C ASP A 19 -6.14 -12.38 -1.44
N VAL A 20 -7.01 -12.00 -2.38
CA VAL A 20 -8.27 -11.30 -2.08
C VAL A 20 -9.25 -12.33 -1.50
N TRP A 21 -9.68 -12.09 -0.26
CA TRP A 21 -10.72 -12.90 0.36
C TRP A 21 -12.10 -12.48 -0.10
N LEU A 22 -13.03 -13.44 -0.03
CA LEU A 22 -14.45 -13.17 -0.26
C LEU A 22 -14.99 -12.23 0.82
N LEU A 23 -15.82 -11.28 0.42
CA LEU A 23 -16.49 -10.29 1.26
C LEU A 23 -16.86 -10.82 2.67
N GLU A 24 -16.60 -10.00 3.70
CA GLU A 24 -16.91 -10.28 5.12
C GLU A 24 -16.21 -11.50 5.74
N ASN A 25 -15.31 -12.16 5.02
CA ASN A 25 -14.53 -13.30 5.52
C ASN A 25 -13.02 -13.00 5.48
N PRO A 26 -12.53 -12.10 6.35
CA PRO A 26 -11.15 -11.64 6.27
C PRO A 26 -10.17 -12.81 6.34
N ARG A 27 -9.18 -12.79 5.43
CA ARG A 27 -8.08 -13.77 5.30
C ARG A 27 -8.49 -15.16 4.82
N LYS A 28 -9.75 -15.39 4.44
CA LYS A 28 -10.20 -16.65 3.85
C LYS A 28 -10.21 -16.58 2.31
N THR A 29 -9.22 -17.21 1.68
CA THR A 29 -9.05 -17.21 0.21
C THR A 29 -9.62 -18.46 -0.48
N LYS A 30 -10.04 -19.47 0.29
CA LYS A 30 -10.72 -20.67 -0.23
C LYS A 30 -12.17 -20.68 0.25
N PHE A 31 -13.11 -20.85 -0.67
CA PHE A 31 -14.54 -20.82 -0.38
C PHE A 31 -15.29 -21.92 -1.15
N SER A 32 -16.36 -22.40 -0.54
CA SER A 32 -17.29 -23.37 -1.12
C SER A 32 -18.41 -22.67 -1.91
N ILE A 33 -19.10 -23.40 -2.78
CA ILE A 33 -20.28 -22.88 -3.49
C ILE A 33 -21.38 -22.42 -2.53
N GLN A 34 -21.55 -23.10 -1.40
CA GLN A 34 -22.50 -22.71 -0.36
C GLN A 34 -22.21 -21.30 0.18
N GLU A 35 -20.93 -20.95 0.36
CA GLU A 35 -20.51 -19.63 0.83
C GLU A 35 -20.65 -18.55 -0.25
N ILE A 36 -20.57 -18.91 -1.52
CA ILE A 36 -20.86 -17.96 -2.61
C ILE A 36 -22.38 -17.74 -2.73
N TYR A 37 -23.20 -18.76 -2.45
CA TYR A 37 -24.66 -18.72 -2.60
C TYR A 37 -25.34 -17.64 -1.73
N GLN A 38 -24.71 -17.21 -0.64
CA GLN A 38 -25.21 -16.09 0.16
C GLN A 38 -25.25 -14.76 -0.63
N PHE A 39 -24.41 -14.63 -1.66
CA PHE A 39 -24.33 -13.48 -2.55
C PHE A 39 -25.08 -13.67 -3.88
N ARG A 40 -25.95 -14.69 -3.99
CA ARG A 40 -26.62 -15.07 -5.27
C ARG A 40 -27.44 -13.98 -5.96
N SER A 41 -27.85 -12.94 -5.23
CA SER A 41 -28.59 -11.79 -5.78
C SER A 41 -27.68 -10.66 -6.24
N MET A 42 -26.37 -10.75 -6.01
CA MET A 42 -25.37 -9.78 -6.46
C MET A 42 -24.80 -10.18 -7.82
N LYS A 43 -24.43 -9.20 -8.62
CA LYS A 43 -23.60 -9.43 -9.79
C LYS A 43 -22.20 -9.87 -9.35
N VAL A 44 -21.56 -10.70 -10.15
CA VAL A 44 -20.22 -11.22 -9.86
C VAL A 44 -19.21 -10.07 -9.80
N GLU A 45 -19.35 -9.09 -10.69
CA GLU A 45 -18.52 -7.90 -10.75
C GLU A 45 -18.61 -7.09 -9.45
N ASP A 46 -19.84 -6.85 -8.95
CA ASP A 46 -20.06 -6.13 -7.70
C ASP A 46 -19.47 -6.88 -6.50
N LEU A 47 -19.54 -8.22 -6.51
CA LEU A 47 -18.95 -9.07 -5.47
C LEU A 47 -17.42 -8.95 -5.47
N ILE A 48 -16.79 -8.96 -6.64
CA ILE A 48 -15.34 -8.81 -6.81
C ILE A 48 -14.91 -7.42 -6.32
N GLU A 49 -15.56 -6.35 -6.78
CA GLU A 49 -15.21 -4.99 -6.38
C GLU A 49 -15.34 -4.76 -4.86
N LYS A 50 -16.43 -5.24 -4.26
CA LYS A 50 -16.64 -5.15 -2.81
C LYS A 50 -15.61 -5.97 -2.04
N SER A 51 -15.27 -7.16 -2.52
CA SER A 51 -14.25 -8.01 -1.90
C SER A 51 -12.87 -7.36 -1.97
N ILE A 52 -12.49 -6.76 -3.10
CA ILE A 52 -11.24 -5.99 -3.26
C ILE A 52 -11.23 -4.79 -2.31
N LYS A 53 -12.30 -3.98 -2.27
CA LYS A 53 -12.38 -2.82 -1.37
C LYS A 53 -12.21 -3.25 0.10
N SER A 54 -12.95 -4.28 0.51
CA SER A 54 -12.82 -4.86 1.85
C SER A 54 -11.41 -5.38 2.11
N TYR A 55 -10.78 -6.05 1.16
CA TYR A 55 -9.38 -6.49 1.27
C TYR A 55 -8.41 -5.33 1.49
N LEU A 56 -8.56 -4.25 0.73
CA LEU A 56 -7.68 -3.07 0.77
C LEU A 56 -7.78 -2.28 2.09
N ASP A 57 -8.90 -2.34 2.80
CA ASP A 57 -9.07 -1.72 4.12
C ASP A 57 -8.12 -2.32 5.17
N PHE A 58 -7.71 -3.57 4.99
CA PHE A 58 -6.76 -4.25 5.87
C PHE A 58 -5.30 -4.15 5.41
N GLN A 59 -5.06 -3.60 4.20
CA GLN A 59 -3.70 -3.45 3.69
C GLN A 59 -2.99 -2.27 4.34
N SER A 60 -1.70 -2.43 4.63
CA SER A 60 -0.81 -1.36 5.08
C SER A 60 0.46 -1.36 4.24
N TYR A 61 0.99 -0.17 3.94
CA TYR A 61 2.23 -0.02 3.16
C TYR A 61 3.28 0.58 4.09
N ASN A 62 4.14 -0.27 4.63
CA ASN A 62 5.10 0.09 5.67
C ASN A 62 6.54 0.13 5.15
N GLN A 63 6.81 -0.48 4.01
CA GLN A 63 8.12 -0.52 3.35
C GLN A 63 7.97 -0.41 1.82
N PRO A 64 9.02 -0.01 1.09
CA PRO A 64 8.95 0.15 -0.36
C PRO A 64 8.57 -1.13 -1.12
N THR A 65 8.92 -2.30 -0.59
CA THR A 65 8.51 -3.59 -1.16
C THR A 65 6.99 -3.80 -1.12
N ASP A 66 6.28 -3.21 -0.16
CA ASP A 66 4.81 -3.22 -0.12
C ASP A 66 4.24 -2.34 -1.24
N LEU A 67 4.89 -1.22 -1.55
CA LEU A 67 4.51 -0.35 -2.67
C LEU A 67 4.70 -1.06 -4.01
N ALA A 68 5.84 -1.76 -4.19
CA ALA A 68 6.09 -2.55 -5.38
C ALA A 68 5.01 -3.62 -5.60
N LYS A 69 4.66 -4.37 -4.56
CA LYS A 69 3.56 -5.35 -4.61
C LYS A 69 2.23 -4.70 -4.93
N ALA A 70 1.94 -3.53 -4.34
CA ALA A 70 0.70 -2.80 -4.60
C ALA A 70 0.59 -2.35 -6.06
N ILE A 71 1.68 -1.83 -6.64
CA ILE A 71 1.78 -1.46 -8.06
C ILE A 71 1.55 -2.69 -8.94
N GLN A 72 2.26 -3.79 -8.70
CA GLN A 72 2.14 -5.03 -9.47
C GLN A 72 0.74 -5.65 -9.38
N SER A 73 0.14 -5.69 -8.18
CA SER A 73 -1.24 -6.18 -8.00
C SER A 73 -2.27 -5.33 -8.73
N SER A 74 -1.95 -4.07 -9.03
CA SER A 74 -2.77 -3.17 -9.84
C SER A 74 -2.56 -3.39 -11.35
N GLY A 75 -1.78 -4.39 -11.75
CA GLY A 75 -1.43 -4.65 -13.15
C GLY A 75 -0.47 -3.61 -13.76
N LEU A 76 0.18 -2.80 -12.91
CA LEU A 76 1.13 -1.78 -13.33
C LEU A 76 2.56 -2.29 -13.21
N THR A 77 3.48 -1.67 -13.97
CA THR A 77 4.91 -2.00 -13.91
C THR A 77 5.60 -1.16 -12.84
N VAL A 78 6.51 -1.78 -12.09
CA VAL A 78 7.43 -1.04 -11.21
C VAL A 78 8.63 -0.65 -12.07
N SER A 79 8.60 0.56 -12.62
CA SER A 79 9.66 1.10 -13.47
C SER A 79 11.00 1.19 -12.70
N ASP A 80 12.11 1.29 -13.41
CA ASP A 80 13.43 1.39 -12.76
C ASP A 80 13.57 2.72 -12.02
N GLU A 81 13.01 3.81 -12.56
CA GLU A 81 12.93 5.12 -11.91
C GLU A 81 12.15 5.04 -10.59
N ILE A 82 11.07 4.26 -10.53
CA ILE A 82 10.33 4.03 -9.29
C ILE A 82 11.21 3.29 -8.27
N LYS A 83 11.97 2.27 -8.71
CA LYS A 83 12.87 1.51 -7.81
C LYS A 83 13.99 2.38 -7.25
N GLU A 84 14.51 3.32 -8.03
CA GLU A 84 15.54 4.27 -7.57
C GLU A 84 15.06 5.17 -6.42
N LEU A 85 13.75 5.38 -6.28
CA LEU A 85 13.18 6.11 -5.15
C LEU A 85 13.06 5.26 -3.88
N PHE A 86 13.12 3.93 -3.96
CA PHE A 86 12.92 3.06 -2.79
C PHE A 86 13.91 3.29 -1.63
N PRO A 87 15.22 3.47 -1.87
CA PRO A 87 16.15 3.81 -0.80
C PRO A 87 15.83 5.15 -0.11
N LYS A 88 15.21 6.10 -0.84
CA LYS A 88 14.78 7.40 -0.28
C LYS A 88 13.44 7.29 0.45
N LEU A 89 12.54 6.43 -0.02
CA LEU A 89 11.26 6.13 0.62
C LEU A 89 11.41 5.28 1.90
N ALA A 90 12.43 4.42 2.00
CA ALA A 90 12.56 3.55 3.18
C ALA A 90 12.71 4.30 4.51
N PRO A 91 13.59 5.32 4.64
CA PRO A 91 13.73 6.10 5.88
C PRO A 91 12.44 6.83 6.28
N LEU A 92 11.74 7.44 5.33
CA LEU A 92 10.52 8.20 5.63
C LEU A 92 9.36 7.29 6.04
N MET A 93 9.21 6.12 5.40
CA MET A 93 8.21 5.12 5.78
C MET A 93 8.50 4.54 7.17
N SER A 94 9.77 4.21 7.44
CA SER A 94 10.23 3.76 8.76
C SER A 94 9.98 4.81 9.84
N ARG A 95 10.27 6.08 9.55
CA ARG A 95 9.99 7.18 10.47
C ARG A 95 8.49 7.34 10.73
N ARG A 96 7.64 7.31 9.71
CA ARG A 96 6.18 7.37 9.86
C ARG A 96 5.68 6.27 10.81
N HIS A 97 6.16 5.03 10.62
CA HIS A 97 5.81 3.91 11.49
C HIS A 97 6.27 4.16 12.93
N HIS A 98 7.49 4.67 13.10
CA HIS A 98 8.06 5.00 14.40
C HIS A 98 7.31 6.15 15.12
N ILE A 99 6.87 7.17 14.40
CA ILE A 99 6.03 8.25 14.94
C ILE A 99 4.72 7.65 15.49
N VAL A 100 4.05 6.82 14.68
CA VAL A 100 2.74 6.24 15.04
C VAL A 100 2.84 5.27 16.22
N HIS A 101 3.83 4.37 16.22
CA HIS A 101 3.90 3.32 17.24
C HIS A 101 4.73 3.69 18.48
N GLN A 102 5.66 4.63 18.36
CA GLN A 102 6.60 4.97 19.44
C GLN A 102 6.56 6.45 19.83
N ALA A 103 5.56 7.21 19.34
CA ALA A 103 5.48 8.67 19.54
C ALA A 103 6.80 9.38 19.22
N ASP A 104 7.53 8.81 18.26
CA ASP A 104 8.82 9.28 17.80
C ASP A 104 9.95 9.38 18.84
N ARG A 105 9.84 8.63 19.94
CA ARG A 105 10.77 8.66 21.07
C ARG A 105 12.17 8.20 20.70
N ASN A 106 13.17 8.80 21.32
CA ASN A 106 14.53 8.34 21.15
C ASN A 106 14.76 7.05 21.96
N ASN A 107 15.36 6.03 21.33
CA ASN A 107 15.62 4.74 21.99
C ASN A 107 16.80 4.81 22.96
N LYS A 108 17.64 5.86 22.85
CA LYS A 108 18.75 6.11 23.77
C LYS A 108 18.32 7.08 24.85
N VAL A 109 18.34 6.60 26.10
CA VAL A 109 17.94 7.35 27.30
C VAL A 109 19.21 7.68 28.11
N GLY A 110 19.42 8.94 28.49
CA GLY A 110 20.62 9.39 29.22
C GLY A 110 20.86 10.90 29.11
N SER A 111 21.81 11.45 29.86
CA SER A 111 22.11 12.89 29.81
C SER A 111 22.60 13.31 28.42
N GLY A 112 21.99 14.35 27.85
CA GLY A 112 22.34 14.86 26.51
C GLY A 112 21.55 14.23 25.35
N HIS A 113 20.63 13.29 25.62
CA HIS A 113 19.73 12.76 24.60
C HIS A 113 18.34 13.42 24.69
N HIS A 114 17.93 14.09 23.62
CA HIS A 114 16.56 14.60 23.51
C HIS A 114 15.54 13.45 23.50
N LYS A 115 14.41 13.68 24.16
CA LYS A 115 13.30 12.71 24.33
C LYS A 115 12.73 12.17 23.02
N TYR A 116 12.79 12.97 21.96
CA TYR A 116 12.30 12.64 20.62
C TYR A 116 13.46 12.76 19.62
N LYS A 117 13.45 12.00 18.52
CA LYS A 117 14.51 12.19 17.52
C LYS A 117 14.29 13.51 16.78
N SER A 118 15.36 14.22 16.48
CA SER A 118 15.33 15.46 15.72
C SER A 118 14.85 15.21 14.30
N LEU A 119 14.15 16.19 13.73
CA LEU A 119 13.78 16.21 12.32
C LEU A 119 14.10 17.62 11.81
N ASN A 120 14.90 17.71 10.75
CA ASN A 120 15.29 19.01 10.20
C ASN A 120 14.47 19.34 8.95
N LEU A 121 14.38 20.63 8.64
CA LEU A 121 13.58 21.13 7.51
C LEU A 121 14.04 20.56 6.16
N ARG A 122 15.35 20.36 5.97
CA ARG A 122 15.89 19.82 4.73
C ARG A 122 15.42 18.38 4.50
N GLU A 123 15.50 17.54 5.53
CA GLU A 123 15.04 16.15 5.48
C GLU A 123 13.55 16.06 5.15
N VAL A 124 12.73 16.93 5.73
CA VAL A 124 11.29 17.00 5.40
C VAL A 124 11.07 17.43 3.94
N LYS A 125 11.83 18.41 3.45
CA LYS A 125 11.74 18.84 2.04
C LYS A 125 12.16 17.72 1.08
N ASP A 126 13.20 16.98 1.42
CA ASP A 126 13.67 15.84 0.62
C ASP A 126 12.61 14.73 0.59
N TRP A 127 11.91 14.49 1.70
CA TRP A 127 10.78 13.54 1.74
C TRP A 127 9.60 13.98 0.87
N ILE A 128 9.21 15.25 0.95
CA ILE A 128 8.13 15.80 0.11
C ILE A 128 8.49 15.61 -1.36
N SER A 129 9.68 16.06 -1.78
CA SER A 129 10.14 15.90 -3.16
C SER A 129 10.18 14.43 -3.60
N THR A 130 10.61 13.51 -2.73
CA THR A 130 10.64 12.08 -3.03
C THR A 130 9.22 11.52 -3.25
N ILE A 131 8.26 11.92 -2.42
CA ILE A 131 6.85 11.50 -2.54
C ILE A 131 6.23 12.07 -3.81
N ASP A 132 6.50 13.33 -4.13
CA ASP A 132 6.00 13.98 -5.34
C ASP A 132 6.53 13.28 -6.60
N SER A 133 7.85 13.03 -6.68
CA SER A 133 8.43 12.27 -7.79
C SER A 133 7.87 10.85 -7.89
N PHE A 134 7.64 10.17 -6.76
CA PHE A 134 7.01 8.85 -6.77
C PHE A 134 5.58 8.91 -7.30
N ALA A 135 4.80 9.91 -6.91
CA ALA A 135 3.44 10.09 -7.40
C ALA A 135 3.41 10.41 -8.91
N GLU A 136 4.29 11.29 -9.38
CA GLU A 136 4.44 11.62 -10.81
C GLU A 136 4.75 10.38 -11.65
N LEU A 137 5.77 9.61 -11.27
CA LEU A 137 6.14 8.38 -11.97
C LEU A 137 5.00 7.36 -11.98
N LEU A 138 4.29 7.22 -10.85
CA LEU A 138 3.16 6.31 -10.79
C LEU A 138 1.99 6.76 -11.68
N ILE A 139 1.75 8.07 -11.79
CA ILE A 139 0.74 8.62 -12.71
C ILE A 139 1.16 8.34 -14.17
N ILE A 140 2.44 8.48 -14.51
CA ILE A 140 2.95 8.13 -15.85
C ILE A 140 2.68 6.66 -16.16
N GLU A 141 3.02 5.75 -15.24
CA GLU A 141 2.74 4.31 -15.40
C GLU A 141 1.24 4.01 -15.57
N ILE A 142 0.38 4.74 -14.85
CA ILE A 142 -1.08 4.62 -14.98
C ILE A 142 -1.58 5.03 -16.37
N HIS A 143 -0.96 6.03 -17.00
CA HIS A 143 -1.33 6.48 -18.36
C HIS A 143 -0.76 5.58 -19.45
N ASN A 144 0.38 4.94 -19.19
CA ASN A 144 1.04 4.05 -20.15
C ASN A 144 0.46 2.63 -20.16
N GLY A 145 -0.22 2.20 -19.09
CA GLY A 145 -0.83 0.87 -18.93
C GLY A 145 -2.35 0.87 -18.82
#